data_AF-A0A2L0D2Q9-F1
#
_entry.id   AF-A0A2L0D2Q9-F1
#
_cell.length_a   1.000
_cell.length_b   1.000
_cell.length_c   1.000
_cell.angle_alpha   90.00
_cell.angle_beta   90.00
_cell.angle_gamma   90.00
#
_symmetry.space_group_name_H-M   'P 1'
#
loop_
_entity.id
_entity.type
_entity.pdbx_description
1 polymer ?
#
loop_
_entity_poly.entity_id
_entity_poly.type
_entity_poly.pdbx_seq_one_letter_code
_entity_poly.pdbx_strand_id
1 'polypeptide(L)'
;MTIIKTFEELEQEGWSKQLVTLFEKDIAHQGDLTVGSILFQRFWDKSQSLMTPKERLEALLNHIDMPSDLVGSCEQNKELIDKFSINLEPNADFWHGFARLVSAVFPEDNLSQGGDLQRRVHQLRYIISSHQAQYVRYHFKKDGMTDQEALAHYLKDKRRANLFRDGDYSFKESARLHNKIALKKGRVIYPDKRPSANIKVLMGFHTEFILDSKGNFLNENDAEKVTESGVVNGASFNYGQSGKRHWQLDISPVRRHDPLFRKEMIRGFRAPNRSRKWPFGEKGDYDLSYFNPKGKYSLANKSSKKRVSREIKAFKRDMKML
;
A
#
# COMPACT_ATOMS: atom_id res chain seq x y z
N MET A 1 -0.34 19.40 -7.86
CA MET A 1 -0.33 20.81 -7.41
C MET A 1 1.01 21.04 -6.73
N THR A 2 1.70 22.14 -6.98
CA THR A 2 3.01 22.43 -6.36
C THR A 2 2.80 22.85 -4.91
N ILE A 3 3.55 22.25 -3.98
CA ILE A 3 3.60 22.72 -2.60
C ILE A 3 4.69 23.78 -2.52
N ILE A 4 4.27 25.00 -2.22
CA ILE A 4 5.16 26.11 -1.88
C ILE A 4 4.98 26.37 -0.40
N LYS A 5 6.09 26.45 0.34
CA LYS A 5 6.10 26.70 1.78
C LYS A 5 7.00 27.87 2.08
N THR A 6 6.64 28.64 3.08
CA THR A 6 7.48 29.68 3.67
C THR A 6 8.51 29.06 4.63
N PHE A 7 9.51 29.87 4.97
CA PHE A 7 10.51 29.49 5.97
C PHE A 7 9.87 29.13 7.32
N GLU A 8 8.93 29.97 7.77
CA GLU A 8 8.23 29.81 9.04
C GLU A 8 7.37 28.54 9.08
N GLU A 9 6.68 28.22 7.98
CA GLU A 9 5.91 26.97 7.88
C GLU A 9 6.80 25.73 8.00
N LEU A 10 7.97 25.72 7.34
CA LEU A 10 8.89 24.58 7.42
C LEU A 10 9.47 24.41 8.83
N GLU A 11 9.81 25.50 9.52
CA GLU A 11 10.23 25.41 10.93
C GLU A 11 9.09 24.89 11.83
N GLN A 12 7.85 25.34 11.61
CA GLN A 12 6.66 24.86 12.35
C GLN A 12 6.36 23.39 12.09
N GLU A 13 6.64 22.88 10.90
CA GLU A 13 6.55 21.46 10.57
C GLU A 13 7.62 20.63 11.30
N GLY A 14 8.68 21.25 11.80
CA GLY A 14 9.77 20.60 12.55
C GLY A 14 11.05 20.39 11.76
N TRP A 15 11.18 21.01 10.57
CA TRP A 15 12.45 21.01 9.84
C TRP A 15 13.48 21.88 10.58
N SER A 16 14.74 21.43 10.63
CA SER A 16 15.76 22.17 11.37
C SER A 16 16.06 23.52 10.72
N LYS A 17 16.20 24.58 11.53
CA LYS A 17 16.54 25.93 11.07
C LYS A 17 17.74 25.96 10.13
N GLN A 18 18.79 25.20 10.47
CA GLN A 18 19.99 25.08 9.64
C GLN A 18 19.68 24.53 8.25
N LEU A 19 18.80 23.52 8.15
CA LEU A 19 18.37 22.97 6.87
C LEU A 19 17.57 23.99 6.06
N VAL A 20 16.58 24.64 6.69
CA VAL A 20 15.74 25.62 5.99
C VAL A 20 16.59 26.80 5.49
N THR A 21 17.56 27.29 6.28
CA THR A 21 18.49 28.36 5.85
C THR A 21 19.36 27.94 4.67
N LEU A 22 19.82 26.68 4.60
CA LEU A 22 20.60 26.20 3.45
C LEU A 22 19.83 26.23 2.13
N PHE A 23 18.50 26.15 2.19
CA PHE A 23 17.61 26.14 1.03
C PHE A 23 16.79 27.44 0.89
N GLU A 24 17.08 28.48 1.67
CA GLU A 24 16.31 29.72 1.71
C GLU A 24 16.08 30.33 0.32
N LYS A 25 17.11 30.36 -0.52
CA LYS A 25 16.99 30.86 -1.90
C LYS A 25 16.06 29.98 -2.72
N ASP A 26 16.21 28.66 -2.67
CA ASP A 26 15.36 27.74 -3.45
C ASP A 26 13.88 27.84 -2.99
N ILE A 27 13.65 28.03 -1.69
CA ILE A 27 12.33 28.22 -1.08
C ILE A 27 11.71 29.58 -1.48
N ALA A 28 12.49 30.66 -1.43
CA ALA A 28 12.02 32.01 -1.78
C ALA A 28 11.60 32.13 -3.26
N HIS A 29 12.17 31.30 -4.14
CA HIS A 29 11.76 31.21 -5.55
C HIS A 29 10.60 30.23 -5.77
N GLN A 30 9.83 29.91 -4.73
CA GLN A 30 8.64 29.05 -4.80
C GLN A 30 8.93 27.65 -5.35
N GLY A 31 10.07 27.08 -4.96
CA GLY A 31 10.42 25.73 -5.37
C GLY A 31 9.40 24.68 -4.92
N ASP A 32 9.13 23.70 -5.78
CA ASP A 32 8.23 22.59 -5.48
C ASP A 32 8.79 21.74 -4.35
N LEU A 33 8.07 21.69 -3.23
CA LEU A 33 8.41 20.86 -2.08
C LEU A 33 7.47 19.65 -1.92
N THR A 34 6.66 19.31 -2.93
CA THR A 34 5.92 18.04 -2.89
C THR A 34 6.87 16.87 -2.66
N VAL A 35 6.45 15.88 -1.86
CA VAL A 35 7.29 14.74 -1.52
C VAL A 35 7.69 14.00 -2.80
N GLY A 36 8.99 13.91 -3.06
CA GLY A 36 9.57 13.29 -4.26
C GLY A 36 9.84 14.24 -5.42
N SER A 37 9.49 15.51 -5.33
CA SER A 37 9.97 16.53 -6.28
C SER A 37 11.50 16.69 -6.21
N ILE A 38 12.10 17.31 -7.22
CA ILE A 38 13.56 17.47 -7.32
C ILE A 38 14.12 18.26 -6.13
N LEU A 39 13.48 19.39 -5.79
CA LEU A 39 13.91 20.21 -4.66
C LEU A 39 13.68 19.48 -3.34
N PHE A 40 12.51 18.84 -3.15
CA PHE A 40 12.25 18.04 -1.96
C PHE A 40 13.30 16.95 -1.77
N GLN A 41 13.70 16.23 -2.81
CA GLN A 41 14.72 15.17 -2.67
C GLN A 41 16.07 15.72 -2.20
N ARG A 42 16.53 16.85 -2.77
CA ARG A 42 17.75 17.54 -2.29
C ARG A 42 17.63 17.97 -0.83
N PHE A 43 16.49 18.54 -0.47
CA PHE A 43 16.17 18.98 0.90
C PHE A 43 16.15 17.79 1.87
N TRP A 44 15.45 16.73 1.50
CA TRP A 44 15.33 15.48 2.25
C TRP A 44 16.67 14.79 2.46
N ASP A 45 17.50 14.70 1.43
CA ASP A 45 18.84 14.10 1.54
C ASP A 45 19.72 14.90 2.48
N LYS A 46 19.69 16.24 2.39
CA LYS A 46 20.48 17.09 3.27
C LYS A 46 20.03 16.98 4.74
N SER A 47 18.73 16.80 4.98
CA SER A 47 18.18 16.61 6.33
C SER A 47 18.79 15.41 7.06
N GLN A 48 19.28 14.39 6.36
CA GLN A 48 19.92 13.22 6.98
C GLN A 48 21.14 13.57 7.83
N SER A 49 21.89 14.61 7.44
CA SER A 49 23.06 15.07 8.17
C SER A 49 22.77 16.07 9.30
N LEU A 50 21.55 16.59 9.37
CA LEU A 50 21.18 17.72 10.22
C LEU A 50 20.08 17.42 11.23
N MET A 51 19.46 16.25 11.13
CA MET A 51 18.30 15.85 11.94
C MET A 51 18.40 14.37 12.31
N THR A 52 17.91 14.03 13.49
CA THR A 52 17.78 12.64 13.90
C THR A 52 16.73 11.91 13.04
N PRO A 53 16.78 10.57 12.94
CA PRO A 53 15.78 9.80 12.21
C PRO A 53 14.33 10.09 12.63
N LYS A 54 14.10 10.31 13.93
CA LYS A 54 12.76 10.56 14.46
C LYS A 54 12.25 11.95 14.07
N GLU A 55 13.07 12.99 14.24
CA GLU A 55 12.71 14.36 13.84
C GLU A 55 12.39 14.44 12.35
N ARG A 56 13.17 13.77 11.49
CA ARG A 56 12.89 13.72 10.03
C ARG A 56 11.55 13.07 9.72
N LEU A 57 11.21 12.01 10.44
CA LEU A 57 9.93 11.32 10.24
C LEU A 57 8.76 12.16 10.71
N GLU A 58 8.88 12.81 11.87
CA GLU A 58 7.86 13.73 12.40
C GLU A 58 7.67 14.92 11.46
N ALA A 59 8.76 15.53 10.98
CA ALA A 59 8.73 16.64 10.03
C ALA A 59 8.04 16.26 8.71
N LEU A 60 8.34 15.07 8.15
CA LEU A 60 7.65 14.59 6.95
C LEU A 60 6.13 14.43 7.17
N LEU A 61 5.72 13.87 8.29
CA LEU A 61 4.30 13.65 8.58
C LEU A 61 3.55 14.98 8.71
N ASN A 62 4.19 15.97 9.34
CA ASN A 62 3.65 17.33 9.45
C ASN A 62 3.62 18.02 8.09
N HIS A 63 4.67 17.84 7.28
CA HIS A 63 4.78 18.42 5.94
C HIS A 63 3.65 18.00 4.98
N ILE A 64 3.19 16.75 5.09
CA ILE A 64 2.06 16.23 4.31
C ILE A 64 0.71 16.44 5.01
N ASP A 65 0.67 17.19 6.11
CA ASP A 65 -0.52 17.41 6.94
C ASP A 65 -1.18 16.08 7.37
N MET A 66 -0.39 15.03 7.64
CA MET A 66 -0.93 13.70 7.94
C MET A 66 -1.83 13.78 9.19
N PRO A 67 -3.12 13.45 9.11
CA PRO A 67 -4.01 13.56 10.27
C PRO A 67 -3.67 12.49 11.31
N SER A 68 -4.14 12.70 12.54
CA SER A 68 -3.97 11.71 13.61
C SER A 68 -4.71 10.40 13.30
N ASP A 69 -5.87 10.45 12.63
CA ASP A 69 -6.60 9.29 12.11
C ASP A 69 -7.16 9.63 10.72
N LEU A 70 -7.01 8.71 9.75
CA LEU A 70 -7.64 8.83 8.44
C LEU A 70 -9.15 8.60 8.56
N VAL A 71 -9.95 9.38 7.83
CA VAL A 71 -11.41 9.24 7.80
C VAL A 71 -11.91 8.45 6.59
N GLY A 72 -11.05 8.25 5.59
CA GLY A 72 -11.35 7.42 4.43
C GLY A 72 -12.32 8.07 3.44
N SER A 73 -12.44 9.40 3.43
CA SER A 73 -13.17 10.13 2.39
C SER A 73 -12.31 10.32 1.14
N CYS A 74 -12.96 10.43 -0.02
CA CYS A 74 -12.27 10.63 -1.29
C CYS A 74 -11.53 11.97 -1.31
N GLU A 75 -12.14 12.99 -0.71
CA GLU A 75 -11.62 14.35 -0.59
C GLU A 75 -10.32 14.36 0.22
N GLN A 76 -10.32 13.80 1.44
CA GLN A 76 -9.11 13.74 2.28
C GLN A 76 -8.00 12.91 1.60
N ASN A 77 -8.37 11.77 0.98
CA ASN A 77 -7.39 10.93 0.30
C ASN A 77 -6.72 11.69 -0.86
N LYS A 78 -7.50 12.46 -1.64
CA LYS A 78 -6.97 13.28 -2.73
C LYS A 78 -6.06 14.39 -2.21
N GLU A 79 -6.48 15.12 -1.18
CA GLU A 79 -5.67 16.18 -0.56
C GLU A 79 -4.31 15.66 -0.06
N LEU A 80 -4.30 14.47 0.57
CA LEU A 80 -3.06 13.84 1.06
C LEU A 80 -2.17 13.35 -0.08
N ILE A 81 -2.74 12.80 -1.16
CA ILE A 81 -1.95 12.37 -2.32
C ILE A 81 -1.36 13.57 -3.07
N ASP A 82 -2.09 14.68 -3.15
CA ASP A 82 -1.60 15.90 -3.80
C ASP A 82 -0.35 16.49 -3.10
N LYS A 83 0.01 15.99 -1.91
CA LYS A 83 1.28 16.30 -1.21
C LYS A 83 2.49 15.55 -1.76
N PHE A 84 2.27 14.55 -2.59
CA PHE A 84 3.32 13.76 -3.25
C PHE A 84 3.43 14.17 -4.70
N SER A 85 4.67 14.24 -5.21
CA SER A 85 4.89 14.49 -6.63
C SER A 85 4.35 13.32 -7.44
N ILE A 86 3.49 13.59 -8.43
CA ILE A 86 2.97 12.55 -9.33
C ILE A 86 4.08 11.86 -10.15
N ASN A 87 5.30 12.41 -10.16
CA ASN A 87 6.47 11.81 -10.79
C ASN A 87 7.30 10.92 -9.85
N LEU A 88 6.90 10.78 -8.58
CA LEU A 88 7.54 9.87 -7.63
C LEU A 88 7.09 8.42 -7.92
N GLU A 89 7.90 7.71 -8.71
CA GLU A 89 7.61 6.35 -9.19
C GLU A 89 7.48 5.33 -8.04
N PRO A 90 6.61 4.31 -8.16
CA PRO A 90 6.43 3.29 -7.12
C PRO A 90 7.65 2.45 -6.76
N ASN A 91 8.69 2.39 -7.60
CA ASN A 91 9.96 1.70 -7.32
C ASN A 91 11.13 2.64 -7.05
N ALA A 92 10.90 3.95 -6.86
CA ALA A 92 11.95 4.93 -6.60
C ALA A 92 12.77 4.59 -5.34
N ASP A 93 14.07 4.92 -5.37
CA ASP A 93 14.99 4.70 -4.23
C ASP A 93 14.55 5.45 -2.97
N PHE A 94 13.82 6.57 -3.12
CA PHE A 94 13.21 7.30 -2.04
C PHE A 94 12.40 6.39 -1.11
N TRP A 95 11.58 5.47 -1.65
CA TRP A 95 10.74 4.57 -0.86
C TRP A 95 11.56 3.57 -0.05
N HIS A 96 12.67 3.08 -0.60
CA HIS A 96 13.61 2.20 0.11
C HIS A 96 14.33 2.96 1.23
N GLY A 97 14.72 4.22 0.98
CA GLY A 97 15.25 5.12 2.00
C GLY A 97 14.24 5.39 3.12
N PHE A 98 12.98 5.66 2.76
CA PHE A 98 11.91 5.92 3.71
C PHE A 98 11.59 4.70 4.58
N ALA A 99 11.48 3.51 4.00
CA ALA A 99 11.30 2.26 4.74
C ALA A 99 12.43 2.00 5.74
N ARG A 100 13.69 2.28 5.35
CA ARG A 100 14.85 2.20 6.27
C ARG A 100 14.75 3.21 7.40
N LEU A 101 14.33 4.45 7.13
CA LEU A 101 14.10 5.47 8.15
C LEU A 101 13.08 4.97 9.18
N VAL A 102 11.91 4.52 8.73
CA VAL A 102 10.86 3.99 9.62
C VAL A 102 11.37 2.80 10.43
N SER A 103 12.12 1.88 9.81
CA SER A 103 12.71 0.75 10.54
C SER A 103 13.73 1.19 11.60
N ALA A 104 14.47 2.27 11.38
CA ALA A 104 15.40 2.82 12.35
C ALA A 104 14.70 3.54 13.52
N VAL A 105 13.60 4.26 13.24
CA VAL A 105 12.80 4.94 14.27
C VAL A 105 12.05 3.94 15.16
N PHE A 106 11.59 2.82 14.60
CA PHE A 106 10.84 1.79 15.32
C PHE A 106 11.56 0.45 15.35
N PRO A 107 12.62 0.29 16.16
CA PRO A 107 13.22 -1.02 16.38
C PRO A 107 12.22 -1.97 17.04
N GLU A 108 12.40 -3.27 16.80
CA GLU A 108 11.53 -4.32 17.34
C GLU A 108 10.04 -4.03 17.09
N ASP A 109 9.18 -4.17 18.10
CA ASP A 109 7.72 -3.98 18.02
C ASP A 109 7.26 -2.57 18.39
N ASN A 110 8.15 -1.58 18.43
CA ASN A 110 7.84 -0.21 18.86
C ASN A 110 6.74 0.46 18.05
N LEU A 111 6.60 0.14 16.75
CA LEU A 111 5.52 0.66 15.92
C LEU A 111 4.14 0.11 16.32
N SER A 112 4.08 -1.00 17.05
CA SER A 112 2.84 -1.58 17.58
C SER A 112 2.44 -1.00 18.95
N GLN A 113 3.30 -0.16 19.53
CA GLN A 113 3.04 0.51 20.81
C GLN A 113 2.11 1.72 20.61
N GLY A 114 1.46 2.14 21.68
CA GLY A 114 0.53 3.27 21.61
C GLY A 114 1.25 4.60 21.37
N GLY A 115 0.69 5.43 20.52
CA GLY A 115 1.17 6.79 20.29
C GLY A 115 0.62 7.37 18.99
N ASP A 116 0.60 8.70 18.90
CA ASP A 116 0.14 9.40 17.70
C ASP A 116 1.10 9.17 16.53
N LEU A 117 2.41 9.32 16.76
CA LEU A 117 3.43 9.07 15.74
C LEU A 117 3.31 7.66 15.13
N GLN A 118 3.20 6.62 15.97
CA GLN A 118 3.03 5.23 15.51
C GLN A 118 1.79 5.07 14.64
N ARG A 119 0.68 5.69 15.04
CA ARG A 119 -0.58 5.64 14.31
C ARG A 119 -0.47 6.34 12.96
N ARG A 120 0.04 7.57 12.91
CA ARG A 120 0.26 8.33 11.68
C ARG A 120 1.18 7.59 10.73
N VAL A 121 2.29 7.02 11.23
CA VAL A 121 3.24 6.23 10.42
C VAL A 121 2.59 4.97 9.86
N HIS A 122 1.84 4.23 10.67
CA HIS A 122 1.14 3.03 10.20
C HIS A 122 0.13 3.39 9.10
N GLN A 123 -0.65 4.44 9.30
CA GLN A 123 -1.71 4.85 8.36
C GLN A 123 -1.15 5.47 7.08
N LEU A 124 0.01 6.12 7.13
CA LEU A 124 0.71 6.64 5.97
C LEU A 124 0.95 5.57 4.89
N ARG A 125 1.08 4.29 5.28
CA ARG A 125 1.24 3.16 4.34
C ARG A 125 0.10 3.04 3.34
N TYR A 126 -1.11 3.44 3.73
CA TYR A 126 -2.29 3.44 2.86
C TYR A 126 -2.26 4.60 1.87
N ILE A 127 -1.80 5.78 2.31
CA ILE A 127 -1.63 6.96 1.45
C ILE A 127 -0.52 6.71 0.42
N ILE A 128 0.63 6.17 0.84
CA ILE A 128 1.72 5.81 -0.09
C ILE A 128 1.21 4.81 -1.14
N SER A 129 0.50 3.77 -0.72
CA SER A 129 -0.07 2.79 -1.65
C SER A 129 -1.06 3.41 -2.65
N SER A 130 -1.90 4.33 -2.18
CA SER A 130 -2.84 5.07 -3.03
C SER A 130 -2.10 5.97 -4.02
N HIS A 131 -1.07 6.69 -3.58
CA HIS A 131 -0.19 7.49 -4.44
C HIS A 131 0.47 6.63 -5.53
N GLN A 132 0.93 5.43 -5.18
CA GLN A 132 1.54 4.51 -6.14
C GLN A 132 0.55 4.01 -7.19
N ALA A 133 -0.71 3.79 -6.82
CA ALA A 133 -1.78 3.52 -7.78
C ALA A 133 -2.05 4.74 -8.67
N GLN A 134 -2.08 5.95 -8.09
CA GLN A 134 -2.27 7.21 -8.82
C GLN A 134 -1.15 7.48 -9.82
N TYR A 135 0.10 7.19 -9.49
CA TYR A 135 1.21 7.24 -10.45
C TYR A 135 0.92 6.38 -11.68
N VAL A 136 0.49 5.12 -11.47
CA VAL A 136 0.20 4.21 -12.59
C VAL A 136 -0.97 4.72 -13.41
N ARG A 137 -2.03 5.20 -12.76
CA ARG A 137 -3.20 5.76 -13.45
C ARG A 137 -2.80 6.97 -14.29
N TYR A 138 -2.09 7.93 -13.72
CA TYR A 138 -1.71 9.17 -14.38
C TYR A 138 -0.80 8.95 -15.60
N HIS A 139 0.21 8.09 -15.47
CA HIS A 139 1.23 7.92 -16.52
C HIS A 139 0.89 6.86 -17.57
N PHE A 140 0.01 5.90 -17.26
CA PHE A 140 -0.20 4.72 -18.12
C PHE A 140 -1.66 4.43 -18.47
N LYS A 141 -2.64 4.99 -17.75
CA LYS A 141 -4.07 4.75 -18.04
C LYS A 141 -4.55 5.71 -19.11
N LYS A 142 -5.13 5.17 -20.18
CA LYS A 142 -5.81 5.93 -21.24
C LYS A 142 -7.32 5.75 -21.11
N ASP A 143 -8.08 6.59 -21.81
CA ASP A 143 -9.54 6.46 -21.86
C ASP A 143 -9.96 5.05 -22.26
N GLY A 144 -10.89 4.47 -21.49
CA GLY A 144 -11.35 3.10 -21.68
C GLY A 144 -10.47 2.00 -21.08
N MET A 145 -9.25 2.31 -20.61
CA MET A 145 -8.40 1.33 -19.92
C MET A 145 -8.84 1.10 -18.47
N THR A 146 -8.73 -0.15 -18.05
CA THR A 146 -8.78 -0.59 -16.65
C THR A 146 -7.47 -0.25 -15.92
N ASP A 147 -7.49 -0.25 -14.59
CA ASP A 147 -6.27 -0.11 -13.79
C ASP A 147 -5.30 -1.28 -14.03
N GLN A 148 -5.84 -2.47 -14.31
CA GLN A 148 -5.06 -3.64 -14.71
C GLN A 148 -4.27 -3.40 -16.00
N GLU A 149 -4.89 -2.83 -17.03
CA GLU A 149 -4.20 -2.52 -18.29
C GLU A 149 -3.13 -1.45 -18.09
N ALA A 150 -3.43 -0.40 -17.31
CA ALA A 150 -2.44 0.61 -16.94
C ALA A 150 -1.25 0.00 -16.17
N LEU A 151 -1.51 -0.90 -15.21
CA LEU A 151 -0.47 -1.62 -14.48
C LEU A 151 0.35 -2.53 -15.40
N ALA A 152 -0.31 -3.21 -16.35
CA ALA A 152 0.38 -4.05 -17.34
C ALA A 152 1.36 -3.21 -18.17
N HIS A 153 0.95 -2.02 -18.62
CA HIS A 153 1.81 -1.07 -19.33
C HIS A 153 2.98 -0.59 -18.47
N TYR A 154 2.75 -0.26 -17.21
CA TYR A 154 3.81 0.14 -16.27
C TYR A 154 4.86 -0.97 -16.04
N LEU A 155 4.42 -2.22 -15.99
CA LEU A 155 5.28 -3.36 -15.70
C LEU A 155 5.94 -3.99 -16.94
N LYS A 156 5.58 -3.57 -18.17
CA LYS A 156 5.96 -4.26 -19.41
C LYS A 156 7.48 -4.35 -19.62
N ASP A 157 8.19 -3.28 -19.28
CA ASP A 157 9.65 -3.16 -19.46
C ASP A 157 10.43 -3.58 -18.20
N LYS A 158 9.72 -3.96 -17.13
CA LYS A 158 10.32 -4.35 -15.85
C LYS A 158 10.59 -5.86 -15.83
N ARG A 159 11.67 -6.26 -15.15
CA ARG A 159 12.05 -7.67 -15.03
C ARG A 159 11.16 -8.37 -14.00
N ARG A 160 10.36 -9.34 -14.45
CA ARG A 160 9.62 -10.21 -13.52
C ARG A 160 10.55 -11.19 -12.80
N ALA A 161 10.40 -11.30 -11.48
CA ALA A 161 11.05 -12.34 -10.69
C ALA A 161 10.65 -13.74 -11.18
N ASN A 162 11.63 -14.64 -11.24
CA ASN A 162 11.44 -16.04 -11.61
C ASN A 162 12.11 -16.95 -10.56
N LEU A 163 12.12 -18.27 -10.79
CA LEU A 163 12.63 -19.21 -9.78
C LEU A 163 14.14 -19.04 -9.48
N PHE A 164 14.89 -18.47 -10.42
CA PHE A 164 16.36 -18.41 -10.39
C PHE A 164 16.92 -17.01 -10.17
N ARG A 165 16.12 -15.96 -10.38
CA ARG A 165 16.55 -14.57 -10.27
C ARG A 165 15.46 -13.68 -9.71
N ASP A 166 15.88 -12.76 -8.85
CA ASP A 166 15.04 -11.65 -8.43
C ASP A 166 14.75 -10.71 -9.59
N GLY A 167 13.63 -10.02 -9.49
CA GLY A 167 13.18 -9.05 -10.47
C GLY A 167 12.51 -7.88 -9.77
N ASP A 168 12.21 -6.87 -10.56
CA ASP A 168 11.59 -5.62 -10.10
C ASP A 168 10.20 -5.86 -9.51
N TYR A 169 9.51 -6.92 -9.97
CA TYR A 169 8.20 -7.31 -9.46
C TYR A 169 7.97 -8.83 -9.43
N SER A 170 7.02 -9.27 -8.61
CA SER A 170 6.71 -10.68 -8.35
C SER A 170 5.22 -10.93 -8.13
N PHE A 171 4.78 -12.14 -8.49
CA PHE A 171 3.46 -12.71 -8.14
C PHE A 171 3.58 -13.91 -7.18
N LYS A 172 4.78 -14.14 -6.61
CA LYS A 172 5.03 -15.32 -5.75
C LYS A 172 4.33 -15.17 -4.40
N GLU A 173 4.20 -13.94 -3.91
CA GLU A 173 3.53 -13.68 -2.64
C GLU A 173 2.04 -13.95 -2.71
N SER A 174 1.52 -14.49 -1.61
CA SER A 174 0.14 -14.96 -1.57
C SER A 174 -0.84 -13.79 -1.44
N ALA A 175 -1.78 -13.67 -2.39
CA ALA A 175 -2.90 -12.73 -2.31
C ALA A 175 -4.01 -13.17 -1.32
N ARG A 176 -3.81 -14.26 -0.55
CA ARG A 176 -4.81 -14.85 0.37
C ARG A 176 -5.45 -13.81 1.30
N LEU A 177 -4.65 -12.93 1.89
CA LEU A 177 -5.15 -11.94 2.85
C LEU A 177 -6.00 -10.84 2.20
N HIS A 178 -5.95 -10.70 0.88
CA HIS A 178 -6.73 -9.75 0.10
C HIS A 178 -7.96 -10.40 -0.53
N ASN A 179 -8.38 -11.60 -0.08
CA ASN A 179 -9.54 -12.31 -0.62
C ASN A 179 -10.58 -12.58 0.48
N LYS A 180 -10.94 -11.53 1.23
CA LYS A 180 -11.82 -11.66 2.39
C LYS A 180 -13.30 -11.79 1.99
N ILE A 181 -14.05 -12.55 2.77
CA ILE A 181 -15.52 -12.66 2.68
C ILE A 181 -16.13 -12.53 4.07
N ALA A 182 -17.38 -12.11 4.15
CA ALA A 182 -18.20 -12.24 5.35
C ALA A 182 -19.13 -13.45 5.23
N LEU A 183 -19.49 -14.02 6.38
CA LEU A 183 -20.47 -15.10 6.47
C LEU A 183 -21.67 -14.61 7.29
N LYS A 184 -22.84 -14.53 6.66
CA LYS A 184 -24.09 -14.11 7.33
C LYS A 184 -25.15 -15.16 7.11
N LYS A 185 -25.63 -15.78 8.19
CA LYS A 185 -26.63 -16.86 8.16
C LYS A 185 -26.26 -17.99 7.18
N GLY A 186 -24.98 -18.41 7.19
CA GLY A 186 -24.44 -19.45 6.31
C GLY A 186 -24.19 -19.03 4.86
N ARG A 187 -24.55 -17.80 4.46
CA ARG A 187 -24.33 -17.25 3.12
C ARG A 187 -23.02 -16.48 3.04
N VAL A 188 -22.30 -16.66 1.94
CA VAL A 188 -21.09 -15.91 1.60
C VAL A 188 -21.47 -14.54 1.09
N ILE A 189 -20.87 -13.50 1.68
CA ILE A 189 -20.99 -12.11 1.23
C ILE A 189 -19.59 -11.66 0.84
N TYR A 190 -19.42 -11.27 -0.41
CA TYR A 190 -18.21 -10.62 -0.88
C TYR A 190 -18.29 -9.11 -0.62
N PRO A 191 -17.15 -8.44 -0.41
CA PRO A 191 -17.09 -6.99 -0.48
C PRO A 191 -17.70 -6.47 -1.78
N ASP A 192 -18.41 -5.35 -1.72
CA ASP A 192 -19.23 -4.77 -2.79
C ASP A 192 -20.30 -5.72 -3.35
N LYS A 193 -20.63 -6.79 -2.60
CA LYS A 193 -21.60 -7.84 -2.96
C LYS A 193 -21.28 -8.53 -4.29
N ARG A 194 -20.02 -8.53 -4.73
CA ARG A 194 -19.60 -9.12 -6.01
C ARG A 194 -18.45 -10.11 -5.81
N PRO A 195 -18.54 -11.34 -6.35
CA PRO A 195 -17.43 -12.28 -6.29
C PRO A 195 -16.18 -11.72 -6.97
N SER A 196 -15.05 -11.80 -6.27
CA SER A 196 -13.74 -11.43 -6.81
C SER A 196 -12.68 -12.44 -6.40
N ALA A 197 -11.60 -12.53 -7.17
CA ALA A 197 -10.40 -13.31 -6.91
C ALA A 197 -9.18 -12.40 -7.04
N ASN A 198 -8.92 -11.64 -5.99
CA ASN A 198 -7.95 -10.55 -6.04
C ASN A 198 -6.52 -11.09 -6.21
N ILE A 199 -5.74 -10.46 -7.08
CA ILE A 199 -4.32 -10.78 -7.30
C ILE A 199 -3.43 -9.75 -6.62
N LYS A 200 -2.19 -10.16 -6.34
CA LYS A 200 -1.16 -9.31 -5.74
C LYS A 200 0.05 -9.23 -6.66
N VAL A 201 0.51 -8.01 -6.89
CA VAL A 201 1.80 -7.71 -7.51
C VAL A 201 2.66 -7.01 -6.46
N LEU A 202 3.84 -7.56 -6.19
CA LEU A 202 4.76 -7.02 -5.20
C LEU A 202 6.03 -6.52 -5.90
N MET A 203 6.46 -5.31 -5.59
CA MET A 203 7.68 -4.69 -6.12
C MET A 203 8.62 -4.30 -4.99
N GLY A 204 9.89 -4.71 -5.08
CA GLY A 204 10.92 -4.38 -4.08
C GLY A 204 10.59 -4.77 -2.65
N PHE A 205 9.63 -5.68 -2.42
CA PHE A 205 9.03 -6.00 -1.12
C PHE A 205 8.26 -4.84 -0.43
N HIS A 206 8.35 -3.63 -0.96
CA HIS A 206 7.76 -2.42 -0.38
C HIS A 206 6.42 -2.04 -1.02
N THR A 207 6.32 -2.11 -2.34
CA THR A 207 5.15 -1.63 -3.08
C THR A 207 4.23 -2.78 -3.42
N GLU A 208 2.97 -2.66 -3.05
CA GLU A 208 1.94 -3.66 -3.31
C GLU A 208 0.86 -3.08 -4.22
N PHE A 209 0.51 -3.80 -5.29
CA PHE A 209 -0.71 -3.57 -6.04
C PHE A 209 -1.65 -4.74 -5.85
N ILE A 210 -2.89 -4.45 -5.51
CA ILE A 210 -3.96 -5.43 -5.44
C ILE A 210 -4.98 -5.09 -6.52
N LEU A 211 -5.29 -6.06 -7.38
CA LEU A 211 -6.29 -5.92 -8.43
C LEU A 211 -7.47 -6.84 -8.16
N ASP A 212 -8.68 -6.32 -8.34
CA ASP A 212 -9.90 -7.14 -8.33
C ASP A 212 -10.12 -7.89 -9.66
N SER A 213 -11.14 -8.75 -9.72
CA SER A 213 -11.47 -9.51 -10.94
C SER A 213 -12.03 -8.67 -12.09
N LYS A 214 -12.23 -7.36 -11.89
CA LYS A 214 -12.59 -6.42 -12.96
C LYS A 214 -11.40 -5.57 -13.40
N GLY A 215 -10.24 -5.77 -12.81
CA GLY A 215 -9.03 -5.01 -13.10
C GLY A 215 -9.03 -3.61 -12.49
N ASN A 216 -9.71 -3.37 -11.37
CA ASN A 216 -9.57 -2.13 -10.60
C ASN A 216 -8.51 -2.31 -9.52
N PHE A 217 -7.75 -1.25 -9.22
CA PHE A 217 -6.94 -1.21 -8.01
C PHE A 217 -7.84 -1.25 -6.77
N LEU A 218 -7.35 -1.95 -5.75
CA LEU A 218 -7.93 -1.97 -4.42
C LEU A 218 -6.94 -1.30 -3.46
N ASN A 219 -7.27 -0.10 -3.00
CA ASN A 219 -6.53 0.64 -1.99
C ASN A 219 -7.44 0.94 -0.80
N GLU A 220 -6.89 0.88 0.41
CA GLU A 220 -7.61 1.26 1.63
C GLU A 220 -8.10 2.71 1.63
N ASN A 221 -7.30 3.59 1.03
CA ASN A 221 -7.50 5.02 0.97
C ASN A 221 -7.38 5.51 -0.48
N ASP A 222 -8.16 4.92 -1.40
CA ASP A 222 -8.17 5.32 -2.81
C ASP A 222 -8.64 6.79 -2.97
N ALA A 223 -7.92 7.58 -3.78
CA ALA A 223 -8.22 8.99 -4.02
C ALA A 223 -9.19 9.28 -5.17
N GLU A 224 -9.54 8.27 -5.98
CA GLU A 224 -10.58 8.40 -7.01
C GLU A 224 -11.90 7.81 -6.54
N LYS A 225 -11.86 6.69 -5.81
CA LYS A 225 -13.07 5.98 -5.40
C LYS A 225 -12.89 5.08 -4.18
N VAL A 226 -13.62 5.40 -3.12
CA VAL A 226 -13.72 4.56 -1.92
C VAL A 226 -14.77 3.47 -2.14
N THR A 227 -14.36 2.20 -1.99
CA THR A 227 -15.23 1.02 -2.16
C THR A 227 -15.08 0.05 -0.99
N GLU A 228 -16.08 -0.80 -0.74
CA GLU A 228 -15.99 -1.81 0.32
C GLU A 228 -14.87 -2.82 0.02
N SER A 229 -14.69 -3.22 -1.25
CA SER A 229 -13.58 -4.10 -1.63
C SER A 229 -12.22 -3.42 -1.48
N GLY A 230 -12.10 -2.14 -1.83
CA GLY A 230 -10.87 -1.36 -1.67
C GLY A 230 -10.47 -1.28 -0.20
N VAL A 231 -11.39 -0.91 0.68
CA VAL A 231 -11.13 -0.89 2.12
C VAL A 231 -10.87 -2.32 2.62
N VAL A 232 -11.72 -3.31 2.39
CA VAL A 232 -11.56 -4.63 3.02
C VAL A 232 -10.33 -5.40 2.53
N ASN A 233 -9.96 -5.26 1.26
CA ASN A 233 -8.91 -6.07 0.60
C ASN A 233 -7.72 -5.26 0.09
N GLY A 234 -7.66 -3.97 0.40
CA GLY A 234 -6.69 -3.04 -0.19
C GLY A 234 -5.22 -3.40 -0.04
N ALA A 235 -4.43 -2.68 -0.83
CA ALA A 235 -2.98 -2.72 -0.84
C ALA A 235 -2.38 -1.72 0.14
N SER A 236 -1.34 -2.11 0.86
CA SER A 236 -0.56 -1.21 1.72
C SER A 236 0.93 -1.29 1.37
N PHE A 237 1.63 -0.15 1.46
CA PHE A 237 3.08 -0.10 1.38
C PHE A 237 3.71 -0.87 2.55
N ASN A 238 4.83 -1.58 2.38
CA ASN A 238 5.55 -2.24 3.47
C ASN A 238 6.79 -1.45 3.88
N TYR A 239 6.97 -1.21 5.18
CA TYR A 239 8.22 -0.68 5.73
C TYR A 239 9.22 -1.81 6.01
N GLY A 240 8.74 -2.97 6.44
CA GLY A 240 9.60 -4.10 6.77
C GLY A 240 10.09 -4.83 5.53
N GLN A 241 11.26 -5.46 5.66
CA GLN A 241 11.73 -6.49 4.73
C GLN A 241 11.18 -7.86 5.14
N SER A 242 11.30 -8.83 4.23
CA SER A 242 10.85 -10.21 4.45
C SER A 242 11.35 -10.78 5.78
N GLY A 243 10.50 -11.58 6.44
CA GLY A 243 10.78 -12.18 7.74
C GLY A 243 10.27 -11.34 8.92
N LYS A 244 11.08 -11.24 9.99
CA LYS A 244 10.67 -10.67 11.29
C LYS A 244 10.26 -9.19 11.18
N ARG A 245 10.97 -8.39 10.39
CA ARG A 245 10.69 -6.95 10.25
C ARG A 245 9.34 -6.68 9.59
N HIS A 246 8.96 -7.46 8.58
CA HIS A 246 7.62 -7.37 8.00
C HIS A 246 6.53 -7.57 9.05
N TRP A 247 6.67 -8.56 9.94
CA TRP A 247 5.71 -8.75 11.02
C TRP A 247 5.65 -7.55 11.97
N GLN A 248 6.81 -7.05 12.40
CA GLN A 248 6.92 -5.98 13.37
C GLN A 248 6.41 -4.62 12.89
N LEU A 249 6.68 -4.29 11.62
CA LEU A 249 6.34 -2.98 11.07
C LEU A 249 5.03 -2.98 10.28
N ASP A 250 4.65 -4.12 9.69
CA ASP A 250 3.56 -4.12 8.71
C ASP A 250 2.31 -4.88 9.18
N ILE A 251 2.47 -5.88 10.07
CA ILE A 251 1.36 -6.77 10.49
C ILE A 251 0.93 -6.51 11.93
N SER A 252 1.85 -6.50 12.89
CA SER A 252 1.54 -6.31 14.31
C SER A 252 0.85 -4.96 14.62
N PRO A 253 1.22 -3.84 13.96
CA PRO A 253 0.60 -2.54 14.22
C PRO A 253 -0.89 -2.46 13.84
N VAL A 254 -1.33 -3.28 12.87
CA VAL A 254 -2.69 -3.25 12.26
C VAL A 254 -3.79 -3.18 13.32
N ARG A 255 -3.75 -4.08 14.32
CA ARG A 255 -4.81 -4.18 15.33
C ARG A 255 -5.01 -2.86 16.09
N ARG A 256 -3.92 -2.16 16.39
CA ARG A 256 -3.93 -0.93 17.19
C ARG A 256 -4.16 0.29 16.31
N HIS A 257 -3.43 0.39 15.21
CA HIS A 257 -3.27 1.62 14.45
C HIS A 257 -4.10 1.72 13.18
N ASP A 258 -4.83 0.68 12.76
CA ASP A 258 -5.78 0.82 11.64
C ASP A 258 -6.78 1.95 11.91
N PRO A 259 -7.12 2.75 10.88
CA PRO A 259 -8.11 3.81 11.00
C PRO A 259 -9.46 3.30 11.48
N LEU A 260 -10.23 4.15 12.15
CA LEU A 260 -11.55 3.76 12.66
C LEU A 260 -12.51 3.32 11.54
N PHE A 261 -12.60 4.09 10.45
CA PHE A 261 -13.50 3.76 9.33
C PHE A 261 -13.21 2.37 8.75
N ARG A 262 -11.93 1.99 8.66
CA ARG A 262 -11.49 0.69 8.18
C ARG A 262 -11.88 -0.43 9.15
N LYS A 263 -11.66 -0.23 10.45
CA LYS A 263 -12.04 -1.20 11.49
C LYS A 263 -13.55 -1.49 11.49
N GLU A 264 -14.35 -0.48 11.20
CA GLU A 264 -15.80 -0.62 11.09
C GLU A 264 -16.19 -1.40 9.83
N MET A 265 -15.63 -1.03 8.68
CA MET A 265 -15.97 -1.66 7.40
C MET A 265 -15.48 -3.11 7.29
N ILE A 266 -14.33 -3.44 7.89
CA ILE A 266 -13.78 -4.80 7.84
C ILE A 266 -14.50 -5.77 8.79
N ARG A 267 -15.38 -5.28 9.68
CA ARG A 267 -16.04 -6.09 10.70
C ARG A 267 -16.85 -7.22 10.05
N GLY A 268 -16.49 -8.45 10.41
CA GLY A 268 -17.15 -9.66 9.91
C GLY A 268 -16.53 -10.23 8.64
N PHE A 269 -15.68 -9.48 7.93
CA PHE A 269 -14.87 -10.01 6.83
C PHE A 269 -13.66 -10.78 7.36
N ARG A 270 -13.41 -11.96 6.78
CA ARG A 270 -12.29 -12.84 7.16
C ARG A 270 -11.58 -13.29 5.90
N ALA A 271 -10.26 -13.43 6.00
CA ALA A 271 -9.44 -14.05 4.96
C ALA A 271 -9.51 -15.58 5.05
N PRO A 272 -9.39 -16.30 3.93
CA PRO A 272 -9.34 -17.76 3.95
C PRO A 272 -8.13 -18.25 4.74
N ASN A 273 -8.26 -19.34 5.49
CA ASN A 273 -7.15 -19.91 6.25
C ASN A 273 -6.19 -20.73 5.34
N ARG A 274 -5.08 -21.21 5.90
CA ARG A 274 -4.08 -22.03 5.17
C ARG A 274 -4.25 -23.54 5.40
N SER A 275 -5.34 -23.99 6.01
CA SER A 275 -5.56 -25.41 6.31
C SER A 275 -5.50 -26.25 5.04
N ARG A 276 -4.84 -27.41 5.10
CA ARG A 276 -4.75 -28.36 3.98
C ARG A 276 -5.55 -29.61 4.32
N LYS A 277 -6.11 -30.24 3.27
CA LYS A 277 -6.77 -31.54 3.40
C LYS A 277 -5.74 -32.55 3.88
N TRP A 278 -6.01 -33.21 5.00
CA TRP A 278 -5.19 -34.31 5.48
C TRP A 278 -5.76 -35.63 4.94
N PRO A 279 -4.91 -36.60 4.55
CA PRO A 279 -5.40 -37.86 3.98
C PRO A 279 -6.26 -38.68 4.94
N PHE A 280 -6.01 -38.54 6.25
CA PHE A 280 -6.62 -39.34 7.32
C PHE A 280 -7.59 -38.54 8.20
N GLY A 281 -8.11 -37.40 7.70
CA GLY A 281 -9.11 -36.61 8.40
C GLY A 281 -9.11 -35.14 7.99
N GLU A 282 -10.20 -34.43 8.29
CA GLU A 282 -10.22 -32.98 8.18
C GLU A 282 -9.50 -32.37 9.39
N LYS A 283 -8.36 -31.71 9.17
CA LYS A 283 -7.90 -30.73 10.17
C LYS A 283 -8.97 -29.65 10.25
N GLY A 284 -9.35 -29.28 11.47
CA GLY A 284 -10.41 -28.31 11.74
C GLY A 284 -10.33 -27.08 10.84
N ASP A 285 -11.50 -26.67 10.36
CA ASP A 285 -11.74 -25.50 9.53
C ASP A 285 -11.27 -25.58 8.05
N TYR A 286 -11.12 -26.78 7.47
CA TYR A 286 -10.81 -26.92 6.04
C TYR A 286 -11.89 -26.31 5.12
N ASP A 287 -13.13 -26.17 5.59
CA ASP A 287 -14.21 -25.46 4.88
C ASP A 287 -13.87 -23.97 4.62
N LEU A 288 -13.10 -23.32 5.49
CA LEU A 288 -12.62 -21.94 5.32
C LEU A 288 -11.24 -21.85 4.63
N SER A 289 -10.73 -22.96 4.07
CA SER A 289 -9.40 -23.01 3.45
C SER A 289 -9.31 -22.32 2.09
N TYR A 290 -8.19 -21.61 1.90
CA TYR A 290 -7.78 -21.05 0.60
C TYR A 290 -7.63 -22.12 -0.49
N PHE A 291 -7.39 -23.37 -0.11
CA PHE A 291 -7.11 -24.49 -1.00
C PHE A 291 -8.34 -25.38 -1.26
N ASN A 292 -9.43 -25.23 -0.49
CA ASN A 292 -10.60 -26.10 -0.61
C ASN A 292 -11.48 -25.72 -1.81
N PRO A 293 -11.67 -26.61 -2.81
CA PRO A 293 -12.50 -26.33 -3.98
C PRO A 293 -14.01 -26.43 -3.73
N LYS A 294 -14.42 -26.93 -2.56
CA LYS A 294 -15.81 -27.07 -2.13
C LYS A 294 -16.15 -26.25 -0.88
N GLY A 295 -15.18 -25.46 -0.36
CA GLY A 295 -15.34 -24.67 0.86
C GLY A 295 -16.00 -23.31 0.65
N LYS A 296 -16.16 -22.51 1.70
CA LYS A 296 -16.83 -21.19 1.66
C LYS A 296 -16.16 -20.16 0.76
N TYR A 297 -14.86 -20.26 0.54
CA TYR A 297 -14.12 -19.38 -0.36
C TYR A 297 -14.07 -19.89 -1.81
N SER A 298 -14.73 -21.02 -2.09
CA SER A 298 -14.79 -21.58 -3.44
C SER A 298 -15.86 -20.89 -4.28
N LEU A 299 -15.68 -20.92 -5.59
CA LEU A 299 -16.70 -20.54 -6.56
C LEU A 299 -16.61 -21.44 -7.78
N ALA A 300 -17.75 -21.95 -8.25
CA ALA A 300 -17.85 -22.86 -9.39
C ALA A 300 -16.90 -24.07 -9.32
N ASN A 301 -16.82 -24.72 -8.14
CA ASN A 301 -15.94 -25.88 -7.85
C ASN A 301 -14.44 -25.58 -7.96
N LYS A 302 -14.04 -24.33 -7.68
CA LYS A 302 -12.64 -23.90 -7.74
C LYS A 302 -12.28 -23.19 -6.45
N SER A 303 -11.18 -23.62 -5.84
CA SER A 303 -10.65 -22.98 -4.65
C SER A 303 -10.22 -21.54 -4.94
N SER A 304 -10.22 -20.70 -3.91
CA SER A 304 -9.73 -19.32 -4.02
C SER A 304 -8.31 -19.27 -4.61
N LYS A 305 -7.40 -20.16 -4.17
CA LYS A 305 -6.06 -20.31 -4.79
C LYS A 305 -6.12 -20.54 -6.30
N LYS A 306 -6.99 -21.44 -6.76
CA LYS A 306 -7.10 -21.79 -8.19
C LYS A 306 -7.66 -20.62 -8.99
N ARG A 307 -8.60 -19.86 -8.43
CA ARG A 307 -9.15 -18.64 -9.04
C ARG A 307 -8.07 -17.55 -9.16
N VAL A 308 -7.38 -17.22 -8.07
CA VAL A 308 -6.25 -16.26 -8.07
C VAL A 308 -5.17 -16.68 -9.07
N SER A 309 -4.84 -17.98 -9.13
CA SER A 309 -3.87 -18.50 -10.11
C SER A 309 -4.32 -18.30 -11.57
N ARG A 310 -5.63 -18.24 -11.84
CA ARG A 310 -6.16 -17.97 -13.18
C ARG A 310 -6.08 -16.50 -13.52
N GLU A 311 -6.45 -15.62 -12.59
CA GLU A 311 -6.33 -14.17 -12.76
C GLU A 311 -4.87 -13.78 -13.02
N ILE A 312 -3.91 -14.30 -12.25
CA ILE A 312 -2.47 -14.08 -12.51
C ILE A 312 -2.06 -14.57 -13.91
N LYS A 313 -2.64 -15.67 -14.41
CA LYS A 313 -2.35 -16.18 -15.75
C LYS A 313 -3.02 -15.34 -16.85
N ALA A 314 -4.15 -14.71 -16.57
CA ALA A 314 -4.82 -13.79 -17.49
C ALA A 314 -3.99 -12.51 -17.59
N PHE A 315 -3.68 -11.89 -16.45
CA PHE A 315 -2.84 -10.70 -16.38
C PHE A 315 -1.48 -10.88 -17.09
N LYS A 316 -0.80 -12.01 -16.86
CA LYS A 316 0.47 -12.33 -17.56
C LYS A 316 0.32 -12.53 -19.07
N ARG A 317 -0.88 -12.89 -19.55
CA ARG A 317 -1.16 -12.98 -20.99
C ARG A 317 -1.37 -11.59 -21.54
N ASP A 318 -2.16 -10.76 -20.87
CA ASP A 318 -2.39 -9.36 -21.27
C ASP A 318 -1.07 -8.61 -21.41
N MET A 319 -0.17 -8.73 -20.42
CA MET A 319 1.17 -8.14 -20.48
C MET A 319 2.03 -8.61 -21.67
N LYS A 320 1.81 -9.83 -22.19
CA LYS A 320 2.57 -10.35 -23.35
C LYS A 320 2.03 -9.85 -24.69
N MET A 321 0.83 -9.28 -24.69
CA MET A 321 0.15 -8.77 -25.88
C MET A 321 0.37 -7.25 -26.06
N LEU A 322 1.06 -6.59 -25.12
CA LEU A 322 1.46 -5.18 -25.16
C LEU A 322 2.78 -4.98 -25.92
#